data_AF-A0A1I6BDC8-F1
#
_entry.id   AF-A0A1I6BDC8-F1
#
_cell.length_a   1.000
_cell.length_b   1.000
_cell.length_c   1.000
_cell.angle_alpha   90.00
_cell.angle_beta   90.00
_cell.angle_gamma   90.00
#
_symmetry.space_group_name_H-M   'P 1'
#
loop_
_entity.id
_entity.type
_entity.pdbx_description
1 polymer ?
#
loop_
_entity_poly.entity_id
_entity_poly.type
_entity_poly.pdbx_seq_one_letter_code
_entity_poly.pdbx_strand_id
1 'polypeptide(L)'
;MILPATDFPFSERFPGFEFDWFAQDAEGNMGLFSTGGFGPVPLVVQRHFQDHDCAALGIALPHAGSLDVWQDVALHGLYVFDWHPHAGPYRKLKQPEGEMSAELHQLIQHIADLPTFNGAFRQVEGIAMGPGGELTTA
;
A
#
# COMPACT_ATOMS: atom_id res chain seq x y z
N MET A 1 24.03 -20.32 -6.12
CA MET A 1 23.60 -20.67 -4.75
C MET A 1 22.23 -20.05 -4.57
N ILE A 2 21.17 -20.85 -4.66
CA ILE A 2 19.78 -20.37 -4.55
C ILE A 2 19.41 -20.55 -3.08
N LEU A 3 19.15 -19.45 -2.36
CA LEU A 3 18.60 -19.53 -1.01
C LEU A 3 17.15 -20.03 -1.11
N PRO A 4 16.69 -20.95 -0.25
CA PRO A 4 15.30 -21.38 -0.26
C PRO A 4 14.39 -20.18 0.03
N ALA A 5 13.21 -20.16 -0.61
CA ALA A 5 12.12 -19.26 -0.24
C ALA A 5 11.70 -19.58 1.20
N THR A 6 12.31 -18.90 2.16
CA THR A 6 11.98 -19.04 3.57
C THR A 6 10.84 -18.09 3.89
N ASP A 7 9.68 -18.66 4.23
CA ASP A 7 8.53 -18.01 4.86
C ASP A 7 8.93 -17.39 6.20
N PHE A 8 9.60 -16.24 6.17
CA PHE A 8 9.82 -15.47 7.38
C PHE A 8 8.51 -14.79 7.78
N PRO A 9 8.07 -14.87 9.05
CA PRO A 9 6.89 -14.16 9.51
C PRO A 9 7.10 -12.65 9.36
N PHE A 10 6.02 -11.90 9.12
CA PHE A 10 6.04 -10.44 8.94
C PHE A 10 6.91 -9.71 10.00
N SER A 11 6.79 -10.14 11.26
CA SER A 11 7.52 -9.57 12.41
C SER A 11 9.04 -9.73 12.37
N GLU A 12 9.58 -10.66 11.57
CA GLU A 12 11.02 -10.84 11.39
C GLU A 12 11.56 -10.05 10.20
N ARG A 13 10.70 -9.75 9.22
CA ARG A 13 11.10 -9.04 7.99
C ARG A 13 11.03 -7.52 8.12
N PHE A 14 10.00 -6.99 8.77
CA PHE A 14 9.65 -5.57 8.64
C PHE A 14 9.83 -4.63 9.84
N PRO A 15 10.35 -5.02 11.03
CA PRO A 15 10.72 -4.01 12.02
C PRO A 15 11.72 -3.00 11.46
N GLY A 16 11.28 -1.75 11.24
CA GLY A 16 12.12 -0.66 10.73
C GLY A 16 12.43 -0.69 9.23
N PHE A 17 11.73 -1.52 8.44
CA PHE A 17 11.87 -1.57 6.98
C PHE A 17 10.62 -1.04 6.27
N GLU A 18 10.84 -0.45 5.11
CA GLU A 18 9.76 -0.02 4.23
C GLU A 18 8.97 -1.24 3.71
N PHE A 19 7.67 -1.04 3.65
CA PHE A 19 6.69 -2.00 3.16
C PHE A 19 5.50 -1.25 2.59
N ASP A 20 5.09 -1.65 1.40
CA ASP A 20 3.94 -1.12 0.68
C ASP A 20 2.79 -2.11 0.75
N TRP A 21 1.59 -1.61 1.03
CA TRP A 21 0.37 -2.43 1.04
C TRP A 21 -0.78 -1.73 0.33
N PHE A 22 -1.82 -2.50 0.03
CA PHE A 22 -2.94 -2.06 -0.81
C PHE A 22 -4.24 -2.01 -0.02
N ALA A 23 -5.11 -1.09 -0.38
CA ALA A 23 -6.49 -1.03 0.10
C ALA A 23 -7.43 -0.55 -1.00
N GLN A 24 -8.71 -0.85 -0.85
CA GLN A 24 -9.77 -0.36 -1.72
C GLN A 24 -10.67 0.63 -0.98
N ASP A 25 -11.10 1.70 -1.64
CA ASP A 25 -12.11 2.61 -1.09
C ASP A 25 -13.56 2.21 -1.46
N ALA A 26 -14.55 2.93 -0.93
CA ALA A 26 -15.96 2.63 -1.15
C ALA A 26 -16.43 2.87 -2.60
N GLU A 27 -15.64 3.57 -3.42
CA GLU A 27 -15.90 3.81 -4.84
C GLU A 27 -15.18 2.79 -5.74
N GLY A 28 -14.44 1.86 -5.14
CA GLY A 28 -13.69 0.83 -5.83
C GLY A 28 -12.28 1.25 -6.25
N ASN A 29 -11.84 2.47 -5.90
CA ASN A 29 -10.49 2.94 -6.20
C ASN A 29 -9.46 2.23 -5.33
N MET A 30 -8.26 2.03 -5.87
CA MET A 30 -7.16 1.37 -5.18
C MET A 30 -6.14 2.40 -4.67
N GLY A 31 -5.62 2.16 -3.47
CA GLY A 31 -4.55 2.94 -2.87
C GLY A 31 -3.36 2.06 -2.50
N LEU A 32 -2.16 2.57 -2.74
CA LEU A 32 -0.91 2.06 -2.20
C LEU A 32 -0.51 2.86 -0.96
N PHE A 33 -0.12 2.17 0.09
CA PHE A 33 0.25 2.73 1.39
C PHE A 33 1.70 2.34 1.72
N SER A 34 2.63 3.30 1.61
CA SER A 34 4.02 3.11 2.04
C SER A 34 4.18 3.41 3.52
N THR A 35 4.69 2.45 4.26
CA THR A 35 4.97 2.59 5.70
C THR A 35 6.09 3.57 6.01
N GLY A 36 6.91 4.01 5.05
CA GLY A 36 8.07 4.86 5.33
C GLY A 36 8.99 4.31 6.43
N GLY A 37 8.99 2.98 6.63
CA GLY A 37 9.74 2.26 7.66
C GLY A 37 9.13 2.23 9.07
N PHE A 38 8.08 3.00 9.34
CA PHE A 38 7.51 3.17 10.71
C PHE A 38 5.98 3.17 10.77
N GLY A 39 5.31 3.19 9.63
CA GLY A 39 3.87 3.22 9.52
C GLY A 39 3.23 1.95 10.07
N PRO A 40 2.10 2.05 10.77
CA PRO A 40 1.41 0.89 11.27
C PRO A 40 0.81 0.11 10.08
N VAL A 41 0.84 -1.22 10.17
CA VAL A 41 0.32 -2.13 9.14
C VAL A 41 -0.84 -2.93 9.72
N PRO A 42 -2.03 -2.97 9.08
CA PRO A 42 -3.16 -3.76 9.58
C PRO A 42 -2.79 -5.24 9.76
N LEU A 43 -3.35 -5.92 10.77
CA LEU A 43 -3.06 -7.35 11.00
C LEU A 43 -3.42 -8.22 9.80
N VAL A 44 -4.47 -7.89 9.05
CA VAL A 44 -4.86 -8.62 7.84
C VAL A 44 -3.80 -8.51 6.74
N VAL A 45 -3.23 -7.31 6.57
CA VAL A 45 -2.11 -7.07 5.65
C VAL A 45 -0.87 -7.84 6.09
N GLN A 46 -0.57 -7.89 7.40
CA GLN A 46 0.56 -8.66 7.92
C GLN A 46 0.42 -10.16 7.67
N ARG A 47 -0.81 -10.71 7.63
CA ARG A 47 -1.05 -12.12 7.35
C ARG A 47 -0.84 -12.45 5.86
N HIS A 48 -1.15 -11.50 4.98
CA HIS A 48 -1.14 -11.67 3.53
C HIS A 48 -0.04 -10.83 2.86
N PHE A 49 1.05 -10.53 3.59
CA PHE A 49 2.08 -9.57 3.13
C PHE A 49 2.76 -9.98 1.83
N GLN A 50 2.91 -11.30 1.60
CA GLN A 50 3.50 -11.83 0.37
C GLN A 50 2.62 -11.53 -0.85
N ASP A 51 1.29 -11.50 -0.69
CA ASP A 51 0.37 -11.15 -1.77
C ASP A 51 0.46 -9.66 -2.11
N HIS A 52 0.65 -8.81 -1.09
CA HIS A 52 0.95 -7.39 -1.29
C HIS A 52 2.29 -7.18 -2.01
N ASP A 53 3.36 -7.89 -1.63
CA ASP A 53 4.63 -7.82 -2.37
C ASP A 53 4.45 -8.28 -3.82
N CYS A 54 3.71 -9.36 -4.05
CA CYS A 54 3.45 -9.88 -5.38
C CYS A 54 2.71 -8.87 -6.26
N ALA A 55 1.70 -8.20 -5.72
CA ALA A 55 0.99 -7.13 -6.42
C ALA A 55 1.90 -5.92 -6.70
N ALA A 56 2.76 -5.54 -5.75
CA ALA A 56 3.71 -4.43 -5.91
C ALA A 56 4.74 -4.70 -7.03
N LEU A 57 5.17 -5.95 -7.22
CA LEU A 57 6.02 -6.35 -8.36
C LEU A 57 5.36 -6.13 -9.73
N GLY A 58 4.02 -6.03 -9.77
CA GLY A 58 3.27 -5.69 -10.98
C GLY A 58 3.36 -4.21 -11.40
N ILE A 59 3.95 -3.35 -10.55
CA ILE A 59 4.08 -1.92 -10.78
C ILE A 59 5.48 -1.62 -11.33
N ALA A 60 5.54 -1.07 -12.54
CA ALA A 60 6.80 -0.61 -13.10
C ALA A 60 7.23 0.71 -12.45
N LEU A 61 8.37 0.71 -11.75
CA LEU A 61 8.93 1.85 -11.01
C LEU A 61 10.31 2.26 -11.58
N PRO A 62 10.39 2.85 -12.78
CA PRO A 62 11.66 3.27 -13.37
C PRO A 62 12.44 4.29 -12.52
N HIS A 63 11.75 5.02 -11.62
CA HIS A 63 12.35 5.99 -10.71
C HIS A 63 12.48 5.47 -9.27
N ALA A 64 12.46 4.14 -9.06
CA ALA A 64 12.68 3.54 -7.75
C ALA A 64 13.94 4.09 -7.06
N GLY A 65 13.81 4.48 -5.79
CA GLY A 65 14.89 5.11 -5.00
C GLY A 65 15.03 6.62 -5.19
N SER A 66 14.13 7.27 -5.95
CA SER A 66 14.04 8.73 -6.06
C SER A 66 12.71 9.25 -5.50
N LEU A 67 12.58 10.58 -5.37
CA LEU A 67 11.31 11.22 -4.99
C LEU A 67 10.21 11.09 -6.04
N ASP A 68 10.58 10.76 -7.29
CA ASP A 68 9.65 10.63 -8.40
C ASP A 68 8.96 9.25 -8.44
N VAL A 69 9.37 8.29 -7.60
CA VAL A 69 8.76 6.95 -7.56
C VAL A 69 7.24 6.98 -7.33
N TRP A 70 6.74 7.97 -6.60
CA TRP A 70 5.30 8.13 -6.38
C TRP A 70 4.54 8.55 -7.64
N GLN A 71 5.20 9.26 -8.56
CA GLN A 71 4.65 9.56 -9.87
C GLN A 71 4.46 8.29 -10.69
N ASP A 72 5.40 7.36 -10.63
CA ASP A 72 5.29 6.08 -11.32
C ASP A 72 4.04 5.31 -10.84
N VAL A 73 3.85 5.22 -9.53
CA VAL A 73 2.66 4.57 -8.93
C VAL A 73 1.36 5.25 -9.38
N ALA A 74 1.32 6.58 -9.38
CA ALA A 74 0.14 7.35 -9.80
C ALA A 74 -0.24 7.10 -11.27
N LEU A 75 0.76 6.93 -12.14
CA LEU A 75 0.54 6.59 -13.56
C LEU A 75 -0.07 5.20 -13.76
N HIS A 76 0.05 4.29 -12.79
CA HIS A 76 -0.64 3.00 -12.76
C HIS A 76 -2.06 3.06 -12.16
N GLY A 77 -2.61 4.26 -12.00
CA GLY A 77 -4.01 4.45 -11.59
C GLY A 77 -4.26 4.28 -10.09
N LEU A 78 -3.22 4.38 -9.26
CA LEU A 78 -3.28 4.23 -7.81
C LEU A 78 -3.27 5.59 -7.09
N TYR A 79 -4.02 5.69 -6.00
CA TYR A 79 -3.73 6.71 -4.97
C TYR A 79 -2.47 6.30 -4.21
N VAL A 80 -1.65 7.27 -3.83
CA VAL A 80 -0.43 7.01 -3.05
C VAL A 80 -0.54 7.68 -1.70
N PHE A 81 -0.38 6.88 -0.65
CA PHE A 81 -0.33 7.33 0.72
C PHE A 81 1.00 6.96 1.35
N ASP A 82 1.68 7.91 1.97
CA ASP A 82 2.96 7.68 2.65
C ASP A 82 2.84 8.02 4.13
N TRP A 83 3.48 7.21 4.97
CA TRP A 83 3.51 7.48 6.39
C TRP A 83 4.52 8.59 6.70
N HIS A 84 4.02 9.73 7.15
CA HIS A 84 4.92 10.80 7.57
C HIS A 84 5.74 10.38 8.81
N PRO A 85 7.09 10.48 8.76
CA PRO A 85 7.93 10.16 9.91
C PRO A 85 7.49 10.96 11.15
N HIS A 86 7.40 10.29 12.30
CA HIS A 86 7.17 10.83 13.64
C HIS A 86 5.73 10.99 14.17
N ALA A 87 4.65 10.82 13.38
CA ALA A 87 3.30 10.91 13.97
C ALA A 87 2.16 10.24 13.20
N GLY A 88 2.35 9.85 11.94
CA GLY A 88 1.20 9.63 11.06
C GLY A 88 0.37 10.89 10.87
N PRO A 89 -0.86 10.78 10.33
CA PRO A 89 -1.44 9.63 9.63
C PRO A 89 -0.67 9.27 8.34
N TYR A 90 -1.15 8.26 7.61
CA TYR A 90 -0.81 8.13 6.19
C TYR A 90 -1.32 9.36 5.45
N ARG A 91 -0.46 10.05 4.70
CA ARG A 91 -0.82 11.26 3.94
C ARG A 91 -0.87 10.95 2.45
N LYS A 92 -1.90 11.46 1.78
CA LYS A 92 -2.03 11.35 0.34
C LYS A 92 -0.92 12.18 -0.33
N LEU A 93 -0.05 11.53 -1.08
CA LEU A 93 1.00 12.18 -1.86
C LEU A 93 0.59 12.38 -3.32
N LYS A 94 -0.13 11.41 -3.87
CA LYS A 94 -0.55 11.41 -5.28
C LYS A 94 -1.97 10.89 -5.43
N GLN A 95 -2.61 11.37 -6.49
CA GLN A 95 -3.87 10.85 -7.01
C GLN A 95 -3.57 10.09 -8.31
N PRO A 96 -4.44 9.17 -8.75
CA PRO A 96 -4.33 8.50 -10.04
C PRO A 96 -4.15 9.51 -11.19
N GLU A 97 -3.11 9.32 -11.98
CA GLU A 97 -2.83 10.11 -13.19
C GLU A 97 -2.92 9.27 -14.47
N GLY A 98 -3.06 7.95 -14.33
CA GLY A 98 -3.33 7.02 -15.43
C GLY A 98 -4.45 6.03 -15.08
N GLU A 99 -4.63 5.05 -15.95
CA GLU A 99 -5.60 3.97 -15.76
C GLU A 99 -4.90 2.72 -15.25
N MET A 100 -5.50 2.05 -14.27
CA MET A 100 -5.00 0.77 -13.78
C MET A 100 -5.22 -0.32 -14.82
N SER A 101 -4.18 -1.09 -15.12
CA SER A 101 -4.30 -2.25 -16.00
C SER A 101 -5.19 -3.33 -15.38
N ALA A 102 -5.84 -4.14 -16.23
CA ALA A 102 -6.68 -5.22 -15.77
C ALA A 102 -5.89 -6.26 -14.96
N GLU A 103 -4.64 -6.49 -15.35
CA GLU A 103 -3.71 -7.40 -14.69
C GLU A 103 -3.36 -6.93 -13.29
N LEU A 104 -3.01 -5.65 -13.12
CA LEU A 104 -2.70 -5.08 -11.81
C LEU A 104 -3.93 -5.05 -10.91
N HIS A 105 -5.09 -4.66 -11.46
CA HIS A 105 -6.35 -4.70 -10.72
C HIS A 105 -6.67 -6.12 -10.23
N GLN A 106 -6.49 -7.13 -11.08
CA GLN A 106 -6.67 -8.53 -10.69
C GLN A 106 -5.71 -8.95 -9.60
N LEU A 107 -4.41 -8.61 -9.68
CA LEU A 107 -3.44 -8.94 -8.64
C LEU A 107 -3.86 -8.39 -7.27
N ILE A 108 -4.27 -7.12 -7.23
CA ILE A 108 -4.71 -6.48 -5.97
C ILE A 108 -6.02 -7.10 -5.45
N GLN A 109 -6.99 -7.38 -6.32
CA GLN A 109 -8.27 -7.99 -5.94
C GLN A 109 -8.15 -9.44 -5.44
N HIS A 110 -7.08 -10.15 -5.79
CA HIS A 110 -6.84 -11.51 -5.30
C HIS A 110 -6.19 -11.55 -3.91
N ILE A 111 -5.76 -10.40 -3.37
CA ILE A 111 -5.25 -10.33 -2.00
C ILE A 111 -6.40 -10.69 -1.05
N ALA A 112 -6.23 -11.75 -0.28
CA ALA A 112 -7.23 -12.16 0.69
C ALA A 112 -7.40 -11.08 1.77
N ASP A 113 -8.65 -10.86 2.20
CA ASP A 113 -8.99 -9.84 3.21
C ASP A 113 -8.43 -8.44 2.89
N LEU A 114 -8.40 -8.06 1.60
CA LEU A 114 -7.94 -6.73 1.16
C LEU A 114 -8.58 -5.63 2.02
N PRO A 115 -7.79 -4.79 2.70
CA PRO A 115 -8.34 -3.71 3.53
C PRO A 115 -9.26 -2.79 2.74
N THR A 116 -10.37 -2.41 3.37
CA THR A 116 -11.34 -1.47 2.78
C THR A 116 -11.41 -0.18 3.58
N PHE A 117 -11.48 0.95 2.88
CA PHE A 117 -11.80 2.25 3.44
C PHE A 117 -13.25 2.62 3.09
N ASN A 118 -14.08 2.89 4.10
CA ASN A 118 -15.50 3.20 3.90
C ASN A 118 -15.77 4.60 3.29
N GLY A 119 -14.74 5.43 3.14
CA GLY A 119 -14.84 6.70 2.43
C GLY A 119 -14.32 6.60 0.99
N ALA A 120 -14.05 7.74 0.36
CA ALA A 120 -13.41 7.81 -0.95
C ALA A 120 -12.03 8.47 -0.85
N PHE A 121 -10.99 7.86 -1.43
CA PHE A 121 -9.62 8.38 -1.37
C PHE A 121 -9.50 9.77 -1.99
N ARG A 122 -10.31 10.06 -3.01
CA ARG A 122 -10.37 11.39 -3.65
C ARG A 122 -10.78 12.52 -2.69
N GLN A 123 -11.50 12.21 -1.61
CA GLN A 123 -12.08 13.20 -0.70
C GLN A 123 -11.25 13.44 0.57
N VAL A 124 -10.17 12.71 0.76
CA VAL A 124 -9.36 12.77 2.00
C VAL A 124 -7.91 13.11 1.67
N GLU A 125 -7.26 13.84 2.57
CA GLU A 125 -5.83 14.14 2.46
C GLU A 125 -4.97 13.19 3.32
N GLY A 126 -5.61 12.40 4.18
CA GLY A 126 -4.93 11.39 4.97
C GLY A 126 -5.87 10.31 5.50
N ILE A 127 -5.26 9.18 5.85
CA ILE A 127 -5.90 8.00 6.40
C ILE A 127 -5.21 7.64 7.72
N ALA A 128 -6.01 7.61 8.79
CA ALA A 128 -5.57 7.12 10.08
C ALA A 128 -5.90 5.63 10.20
N MET A 129 -5.16 4.97 11.08
CA MET A 129 -5.43 3.60 11.49
C MET A 129 -6.10 3.59 12.85
N GLY A 130 -7.32 3.07 12.89
CA GLY A 130 -8.05 2.85 14.13
C GLY A 130 -7.40 1.76 14.99
N PRO A 131 -7.81 1.63 16.26
CA PRO A 131 -7.25 0.64 17.20
C PRO A 131 -7.37 -0.82 16.72
N GLY A 132 -8.39 -1.12 15.91
CA GLY A 132 -8.61 -2.43 15.30
C GLY A 132 -7.87 -2.67 13.98
N GLY A 133 -7.07 -1.71 13.49
CA GLY A 133 -6.45 -1.75 12.17
C GLY A 133 -7.35 -1.28 11.03
N GLU A 134 -8.44 -0.59 11.38
CA GLU A 134 -9.46 -0.12 10.44
C GLU A 134 -9.06 1.23 9.84
N LEU A 135 -9.33 1.44 8.56
CA LEU A 135 -8.98 2.70 7.89
C LEU A 135 -10.04 3.76 8.16
N THR A 136 -9.62 4.90 8.71
CA THR A 136 -10.49 6.03 8.99
C THR A 136 -9.93 7.30 8.38
N THR A 137 -10.78 8.30 8.13
CA THR A 137 -10.30 9.63 7.75
C THR A 137 -9.43 10.22 8.87
N ALA A 138 -8.35 10.88 8.49
CA ALA A 138 -7.47 11.60 9.41
C ALA A 138 -7.72 13.12 9.42
#